data_AF-A0A7Z2SMR3-F1
#
_entry.id   AF-A0A7Z2SMR3-F1
#
_cell.length_a   1.000
_cell.length_b   1.000
_cell.length_c   1.000
_cell.angle_alpha   90.00
_cell.angle_beta   90.00
_cell.angle_gamma   90.00
#
_symmetry.space_group_name_H-M   'P 1'
#
loop_
_entity.id
_entity.type
_entity.pdbx_description
1 polymer ?
#
loop_
_entity_poly.entity_id
_entity_poly.type
_entity_poly.pdbx_seq_one_letter_code
_entity_poly.pdbx_strand_id
1 'polypeptide(L)' 'MPFKSPHVSFVTFCVEVGPSGTAEVMVIETDLHLNSRHPDYNPAAVQRLVQAAQAYLKDDGREAVIRLVSNRGGVT' A
#
# COMPACT_ATOMS: atom_id res chain seq x y z
N MET A 1 -15.99 5.45 -1.88
CA MET A 1 -15.30 6.20 -2.96
C MET A 1 -14.11 5.36 -3.42
N PRO A 2 -13.63 5.37 -4.68
CA PRO A 2 -12.38 4.67 -5.00
C PRO A 2 -11.18 5.38 -4.36
N PHE A 3 -10.24 4.62 -3.78
CA PHE A 3 -8.97 5.17 -3.28
C PHE A 3 -8.15 5.76 -4.44
N LYS A 4 -7.61 6.97 -4.26
CA LYS A 4 -6.79 7.67 -5.26
C LYS A 4 -5.58 8.31 -4.60
N SER A 5 -4.42 8.16 -5.21
CA SER A 5 -3.18 8.84 -4.82
C SER A 5 -2.23 8.90 -6.03
N PRO A 6 -1.36 9.93 -6.16
CA PRO A 6 -0.47 10.09 -7.31
C PRO A 6 0.44 8.89 -7.59
N HIS A 7 0.73 8.09 -6.56
CA HIS A 7 1.66 6.95 -6.62
C HIS A 7 0.97 5.59 -6.65
N VAL A 8 -0.33 5.55 -6.99
CA VAL A 8 -1.11 4.31 -7.00
C VAL A 8 -1.41 3.90 -8.42
N SER A 9 -0.98 2.70 -8.78
CA SER A 9 -1.29 2.08 -10.07
C SER A 9 -2.52 1.19 -9.98
N PHE A 10 -2.67 0.46 -8.87
CA PHE A 10 -3.80 -0.44 -8.66
C PHE A 10 -4.07 -0.65 -7.16
N VAL A 11 -5.32 -0.97 -6.83
CA VAL A 11 -5.76 -1.25 -5.46
C VAL A 11 -6.64 -2.49 -5.47
N THR A 12 -6.30 -3.46 -4.64
CA THR A 12 -7.11 -4.67 -4.45
C THR A 12 -7.35 -4.90 -2.96
N PHE A 13 -8.52 -5.43 -2.64
CA PHE A 13 -8.81 -5.95 -1.31
C PHE A 13 -8.84 -7.48 -1.36
N CYS A 14 -8.13 -8.12 -0.44
CA CYS A 14 -8.14 -9.56 -0.29
C CYS A 14 -8.28 -9.97 1.19
N VAL A 15 -8.55 -11.24 1.41
CA VAL A 15 -8.53 -11.84 2.75
C VAL A 15 -7.34 -12.79 2.80
N GLU A 16 -6.44 -12.55 3.74
CA GLU A 16 -5.35 -13.47 4.03
C GLU A 16 -5.76 -14.44 5.13
N VAL A 17 -5.53 -15.73 4.90
CA VAL A 17 -5.84 -16.81 5.84
C VAL A 17 -4.51 -17.38 6.33
N GLY A 18 -4.23 -17.27 7.63
CA GLY A 18 -3.02 -17.77 8.24
C GLY A 18 -3.25 -18.47 9.58
N PRO A 19 -2.19 -18.99 10.22
CA PRO A 19 -2.30 -19.69 11.51
C PRO A 19 -2.87 -18.81 12.64
N SER A 20 -2.73 -17.49 12.53
CA SER A 20 -3.24 -16.51 13.48
C SER A 20 -4.69 -16.07 13.21
N GLY A 21 -5.34 -16.61 12.17
CA GLY A 21 -6.69 -16.25 11.77
C GLY A 21 -6.77 -15.62 10.39
N THR A 22 -7.87 -14.91 10.12
CA THR A 22 -8.12 -14.20 8.87
C THR A 22 -7.95 -12.70 9.03
N ALA A 23 -7.35 -12.05 8.03
CA ALA A 23 -7.19 -10.59 8.01
C ALA A 23 -7.62 -10.02 6.66
N GLU A 24 -8.38 -8.92 6.68
CA GLU A 24 -8.58 -8.10 5.48
C GLU A 24 -7.28 -7.35 5.16
N VAL A 25 -6.91 -7.34 3.88
CA VAL A 25 -5.70 -6.68 3.40
C VAL A 25 -6.04 -5.79 2.23
N MET A 26 -5.61 -4.53 2.33
CA MET A 26 -5.60 -3.57 1.23
C MET A 26 -4.22 -3.62 0.57
N VAL A 27 -4.17 -4.21 -0.62
CA VAL A 27 -2.96 -4.26 -1.44
C VAL A 27 -2.94 -3.05 -2.35
N ILE A 28 -1.87 -2.26 -2.26
CA ILE A 28 -1.65 -1.06 -3.06
C ILE A 28 -0.42 -1.28 -3.92
N GLU A 29 -0.61 -1.33 -5.23
CA GLU A 29 0.48 -1.31 -6.19
C GLU A 29 0.92 0.14 -6.41
N THR A 30 2.22 0.37 -6.27
CA THR A 30 2.82 1.70 -6.33
C THR A 30 4.03 1.75 -7.23
N ASP A 31 4.22 2.90 -7.87
CA ASP A 31 5.43 3.22 -8.63
C ASP A 31 6.58 3.70 -7.74
N LEU A 32 6.44 3.73 -6.42
CA LEU A 32 7.52 4.09 -5.52
C LEU A 32 8.49 2.94 -5.31
N HIS A 33 9.79 3.25 -5.18
CA HIS A 33 10.76 2.30 -4.64
C HIS A 33 10.47 2.10 -3.14
N LEU A 34 10.43 0.85 -2.71
CA LEU A 34 10.17 0.49 -1.31
C LEU A 34 11.42 0.01 -0.57
N ASN A 35 12.53 -0.20 -1.28
CA ASN A 35 13.82 -0.52 -0.69
C ASN A 35 14.51 0.77 -0.23
N SER A 36 14.70 0.93 1.08
CA SER A 36 15.33 2.12 1.68
C SER A 36 16.79 2.35 1.27
N ARG A 37 17.43 1.36 0.65
CA ARG A 37 18.80 1.45 0.14
C ARG A 37 18.87 1.87 -1.33
N HIS A 38 17.74 1.97 -2.03
CA HIS A 38 17.72 2.40 -3.43
C HIS A 38 17.85 3.94 -3.52
N PRO A 39 18.65 4.50 -4.45
CA PRO A 39 18.82 5.95 -4.58
C PRO A 39 17.50 6.71 -4.78
N ASP A 40 16.58 6.14 -5.55
CA ASP A 40 15.25 6.72 -5.81
C ASP A 40 14.21 6.43 -4.71
N TYR A 41 14.63 5.88 -3.57
CA TYR A 41 13.74 5.71 -2.41
C TYR A 41 13.31 7.08 -1.86
N ASN A 42 12.00 7.31 -1.82
CA ASN A 42 11.43 8.54 -1.27
C ASN A 42 10.59 8.22 -0.02
N PRO A 43 11.15 8.36 1.20
CA PRO A 43 10.45 8.01 2.44
C PRO A 43 9.21 8.87 2.67
N ALA A 44 9.27 10.15 2.30
CA ALA A 44 8.15 11.07 2.48
C ALA A 44 6.97 10.70 1.57
N ALA A 45 7.23 10.28 0.33
CA ALA A 45 6.17 9.82 -0.58
C ALA A 45 5.52 8.52 -0.08
N VAL A 46 6.32 7.56 0.40
CA VAL A 46 5.83 6.31 0.99
C VAL A 46 4.97 6.59 2.23
N GLN A 47 5.43 7.46 3.14
CA GLN A 47 4.68 7.80 4.34
C GLN A 47 3.35 8.48 4.03
N ARG A 48 3.33 9.42 3.07
CA ARG A 48 2.08 10.07 2.62
C ARG A 48 1.10 9.07 2.02
N LEU A 49 1.60 8.10 1.25
CA LEU A 49 0.76 7.03 0.69
C LEU A 49 0.13 6.18 1.80
N VAL A 50 0.90 5.78 2.81
CA VAL A 50 0.39 5.01 3.96
C VAL A 50 -0.66 5.83 4.74
N GLN A 51 -0.39 7.10 5.02
CA GLN A 51 -1.34 7.97 5.72
C GLN A 51 -2.65 8.15 4.94
N ALA A 52 -2.57 8.33 3.61
CA ALA A 52 -3.74 8.43 2.77
C ALA A 52 -4.57 7.13 2.79
N ALA A 53 -3.91 5.97 2.74
CA ALA A 53 -4.59 4.68 2.82
C ALA A 53 -5.26 4.46 4.19
N GLN A 54 -4.60 4.85 5.29
CA GLN A 54 -5.19 4.80 6.63
C GLN A 54 -6.41 5.70 6.77
N ALA A 55 -6.34 6.93 6.26
CA ALA A 55 -7.48 7.85 6.26
C ALA A 55 -8.64 7.28 5.43
N TYR A 56 -8.34 6.73 4.26
CA TYR A 56 -9.33 6.07 3.41
C TYR A 56 -10.05 4.91 4.13
N LEU A 57 -9.30 4.01 4.76
CA LEU A 57 -9.88 2.87 5.50
C LEU A 57 -10.75 3.34 6.65
N LYS A 58 -10.32 4.38 7.38
CA LYS A 58 -11.09 4.98 8.46
C LYS A 58 -12.40 5.58 7.96
N ASP A 59 -12.37 6.32 6.86
CA ASP A 59 -13.56 6.94 6.27
C ASP A 59 -14.53 5.89 5.69
N ASP A 60 -14.01 4.76 5.20
CA ASP A 60 -14.80 3.63 4.71
C ASP A 60 -15.33 2.72 5.84
N GLY A 61 -14.91 2.96 7.10
CA GLY A 61 -15.29 2.15 8.27
C GLY A 61 -14.70 0.74 8.26
N ARG A 62 -13.59 0.53 7.53
CA ARG A 62 -12.94 -0.78 7.38
C ARG A 62 -11.63 -0.84 8.15
N GLU A 63 -11.38 -1.99 8.74
CA GLU A 63 -10.08 -2.32 9.35
C GLU A 63 -9.37 -3.33 8.45
N ALA A 64 -8.28 -2.90 7.82
CA ALA A 64 -7.50 -3.75 6.93
C ALA A 64 -5.99 -3.46 7.11
N VAL A 65 -5.18 -4.50 6.95
CA VAL A 65 -3.72 -4.35 6.87
C VAL A 65 -3.36 -3.72 5.53
N ILE A 66 -2.50 -2.71 5.55
CA ILE A 66 -2.01 -2.07 4.32
C ILE A 66 -0.75 -2.80 3.84
N ARG A 67 -0.77 -3.26 2.60
CA ARG A 67 0.39 -3.87 1.94
C ARG A 67 0.77 -3.07 0.70
N LEU A 68 2.00 -2.54 0.70
CA LEU A 68 2.55 -1.83 -0.46
C LEU A 68 3.35 -2.81 -1.32
N VAL A 69 3.07 -2.81 -2.62
CA VAL A 69 3.81 -3.60 -3.62
C VAL A 69 4.36 -2.63 -4.66
N SER A 70 5.69 -2.62 -4.83
CA SER A 70 6.31 -1.81 -5.88
C SER A 70 6.21 -2.51 -7.22
N ASN A 71 5.74 -1.83 -8.25
CA ASN A 71 5.81 -2.33 -9.63
C ASN A 71 7.17 -2.03 -10.30
N ARG A 72 8.09 -1.35 -9.59
CA ARG A 72 9.47 -1.09 -10.06
C ARG A 72 10.45 -2.24 -9.77
N GLY A 73 9.94 -3.46 -9.59
CA GLY A 73 10.78 -4.63 -9.33
C GLY A 73 11.70 -4.95 -10.52
N GLY A 74 13.01 -4.76 -10.35
CA GLY A 74 14.03 -5.31 -11.25
C GLY A 74 14.96 -4.33 -11.96
N VAL A 75 14.85 -3.01 -11.74
CA VAL A 75 15.80 -2.05 -12.32
C VAL A 75 16.82 -1.66 -11.25
N THR A 76 17.98 -2.31 -11.30
CA THR A 76 19.23 -1.88 -10.64
C THR A 76 20.03 -0.99 -11.55
#